data_AF-A0A940U8R1-F1
#
_entry.id   AF-A0A940U8R1-F1
#
_cell.length_a   1.000
_cell.length_b   1.000
_cell.length_c   1.000
_cell.angle_alpha   90.00
_cell.angle_beta   90.00
_cell.angle_gamma   90.00
#
_symmetry.space_group_name_H-M   'P 1'
#
loop_
_entity.id
_entity.type
_entity.pdbx_description
1 polymer ?
#
loop_
_entity_poly.entity_id
_entity_poly.type
_entity_poly.pdbx_seq_one_letter_code
_entity_poly.pdbx_strand_id
1 'polypeptide(L)'
;EGVLSPKEWRQLVLTLYHFFGLELEENEVSPYQAFQVGFQTAEPELMGAPCVLGTDGLCVMPDGTVLPCRRFPLPIGNLLTDSLKAIWEESEVLEKIRRKDNLKGKCGTCRIEGCTGCRSLAYALTGDYLAEDPHCWHCP
;
A
#
# COMPACT_ATOMS: atom_id res chain seq x y z
N GLU A 1 19.80 3.03 -3.99
CA GLU A 1 19.39 4.16 -4.87
C GLU A 1 18.18 3.69 -5.67
N GLY A 2 17.10 4.48 -5.77
CA GLY A 2 15.93 4.12 -6.60
C GLY A 2 14.53 4.34 -6.00
N VAL A 3 14.39 4.99 -4.84
CA VAL A 3 13.07 5.33 -4.27
C VAL A 3 12.89 6.84 -4.30
N LEU A 4 11.75 7.32 -4.80
CA LEU A 4 11.43 8.75 -4.88
C LEU A 4 11.23 9.31 -3.47
N SER A 5 11.71 10.51 -3.22
CA SER A 5 11.33 11.27 -2.03
C SER A 5 9.83 11.61 -2.05
N PRO A 6 9.21 11.98 -0.91
CA PRO A 6 7.82 12.42 -0.88
C PRO A 6 7.49 13.55 -1.87
N LYS A 7 8.44 14.48 -2.08
CA LYS A 7 8.28 15.58 -3.04
C LYS A 7 8.28 15.09 -4.48
N GLU A 8 9.20 14.18 -4.81
CA GLU A 8 9.28 13.59 -6.15
C GLU A 8 8.08 12.68 -6.44
N TRP A 9 7.62 11.90 -5.46
CA TRP A 9 6.40 11.10 -5.58
C TRP A 9 5.18 12.00 -5.82
N ARG A 10 5.03 13.09 -5.04
CA ARG A 10 3.96 14.08 -5.26
C ARG A 10 4.02 14.65 -6.67
N GLN A 11 5.20 15.07 -7.11
CA GLN A 11 5.38 15.64 -8.44
C GLN A 11 5.01 14.65 -9.56
N LEU A 12 5.37 13.37 -9.41
CA LEU A 12 4.99 12.32 -10.34
C LEU A 12 3.47 12.15 -10.40
N VAL A 13 2.78 12.11 -9.25
CA VAL A 13 1.31 12.00 -9.21
C VAL A 13 0.64 13.20 -9.89
N LEU A 14 1.12 14.42 -9.63
CA LEU A 14 0.63 15.62 -10.32
C LEU A 14 0.82 15.52 -11.84
N THR A 15 1.99 15.05 -12.30
CA THR A 15 2.28 14.88 -13.72
C THR A 15 1.37 13.81 -14.35
N LEU A 16 1.09 12.72 -13.65
CA LEU A 16 0.15 11.70 -14.12
C LEU A 16 -1.26 12.27 -14.28
N TYR A 17 -1.80 12.96 -13.28
CA TYR A 17 -3.15 13.53 -13.37
C TYR A 17 -3.26 14.56 -14.50
N HIS A 18 -2.24 15.40 -14.68
CA HIS A 18 -2.17 16.32 -15.81
C HIS A 18 -2.15 15.60 -17.16
N PHE A 19 -1.37 14.53 -17.29
CA PHE A 19 -1.29 13.74 -18.52
C PHE A 19 -2.63 13.08 -18.90
N PHE A 20 -3.42 12.67 -17.91
CA PHE A 20 -4.76 12.10 -18.10
C PHE A 20 -5.89 13.15 -18.11
N GLY A 21 -5.57 14.44 -18.01
CA GLY A 21 -6.57 15.52 -18.00
C GLY A 21 -7.53 15.48 -16.80
N LEU A 22 -7.08 14.94 -15.66
CA LEU A 22 -7.89 14.76 -14.45
C LEU A 22 -7.69 15.93 -13.47
N GLU A 23 -8.76 16.29 -12.77
CA GLU A 23 -8.68 17.17 -11.60
C GLU A 23 -8.11 16.42 -10.40
N LEU A 24 -7.35 17.12 -9.55
CA LEU A 24 -6.62 16.52 -8.45
C LEU A 24 -7.05 17.12 -7.11
N GLU A 25 -7.59 16.27 -6.26
CA GLU A 25 -7.84 16.55 -4.85
C GLU A 25 -6.73 15.89 -4.01
N GLU A 26 -5.78 16.67 -3.49
CA GLU A 26 -4.53 16.15 -2.89
C GLU A 26 -4.78 15.10 -1.78
N ASN A 27 -5.83 15.30 -0.98
CA ASN A 27 -6.18 14.38 0.11
C ASN A 27 -6.72 13.05 -0.42
N GLU A 28 -7.42 13.03 -1.55
CA GLU A 28 -7.98 11.82 -2.15
C GLU A 28 -6.90 10.97 -2.84
N VAL A 29 -5.86 11.62 -3.36
CA VAL A 29 -4.80 10.94 -4.11
C VAL A 29 -3.60 10.54 -3.24
N SER A 30 -3.39 11.24 -2.12
CA SER A 30 -2.29 10.94 -1.18
C SER A 30 -2.25 9.51 -0.61
N PRO A 31 -3.37 8.75 -0.51
CA PRO A 31 -3.33 7.36 -0.06
C PRO A 31 -2.82 6.38 -1.13
N TYR A 32 -2.80 6.77 -2.41
CA TYR A 32 -2.42 5.88 -3.50
C TYR A 32 -0.92 5.56 -3.49
N GLN A 33 -0.62 4.27 -3.63
CA GLN A 33 0.74 3.70 -3.55
C GLN A 33 1.25 3.17 -4.88
N ALA A 34 0.37 3.14 -5.88
CA ALA A 34 0.62 2.81 -7.27
C ALA A 34 -0.55 3.31 -8.11
N PHE A 35 -0.39 3.26 -9.43
CA PHE A 35 -1.45 3.55 -10.38
C PHE A 35 -1.54 2.42 -11.40
N GLN A 36 -2.76 2.11 -11.82
CA GLN A 36 -3.04 1.21 -12.94
C GLN A 36 -3.57 2.03 -14.10
N VAL A 37 -3.10 1.73 -15.30
CA VAL A 37 -3.65 2.32 -16.53
C VAL A 37 -4.47 1.25 -17.25
N GLY A 38 -5.76 1.52 -17.44
CA GLY A 38 -6.68 0.71 -18.22
C GLY A 38 -6.70 1.13 -19.68
N PHE A 39 -6.82 0.16 -20.59
CA PHE A 39 -6.92 0.36 -22.04
C PHE A 39 -8.18 -0.28 -22.62
N GLN A 40 -9.24 -0.41 -21.81
CA GLN A 40 -10.46 -1.13 -22.16
C GLN A 40 -11.47 -0.25 -22.90
N THR A 41 -11.35 1.07 -22.77
CA THR A 41 -12.20 2.08 -23.39
C THR A 41 -11.42 2.84 -24.48
N ALA A 42 -12.09 3.74 -25.19
CA ALA A 42 -11.47 4.50 -26.29
C ALA A 42 -10.34 5.43 -25.82
N GLU A 43 -10.40 5.86 -24.56
CA GLU A 43 -9.39 6.69 -23.90
C GLU A 43 -8.78 5.92 -22.72
N PRO A 44 -7.45 5.97 -22.51
CA PRO A 44 -6.83 5.31 -21.36
C PRO A 44 -7.34 5.86 -20.03
N GLU A 45 -7.60 4.98 -19.06
CA GLU A 45 -8.12 5.34 -17.74
C GLU A 45 -7.05 5.17 -16.66
N LEU A 46 -6.86 6.18 -15.80
CA LEU A 46 -5.95 6.12 -14.65
C LEU A 46 -6.71 5.75 -13.38
N MET A 47 -6.29 4.68 -12.71
CA MET A 47 -6.86 4.23 -11.45
C MET A 47 -5.81 4.26 -10.35
N GLY A 48 -6.11 4.93 -9.24
CA GLY A 48 -5.29 4.91 -8.04
C GLY A 48 -5.41 3.59 -7.29
N ALA A 49 -4.29 3.06 -6.82
CA ALA A 49 -4.23 1.83 -6.04
C ALA A 49 -3.79 2.14 -4.60
N PRO A 50 -4.71 2.19 -3.62
CA PRO A 50 -4.34 2.30 -2.21
C PRO A 50 -3.65 1.01 -1.72
N CYS A 51 -3.08 1.07 -0.52
CA CYS A 51 -2.55 -0.13 0.12
C CYS A 51 -3.71 -1.05 0.53
N VAL A 52 -3.68 -2.31 0.08
CA VAL A 52 -4.69 -3.33 0.42
C VAL A 52 -4.26 -4.26 1.56
N LEU A 53 -3.08 -4.01 2.15
CA LEU A 53 -2.44 -4.94 3.07
C LEU A 53 -3.22 -4.99 4.39
N GLY A 54 -3.87 -6.12 4.64
CA GLY A 54 -4.72 -6.34 5.82
C GLY A 54 -6.17 -5.89 5.66
N THR A 55 -6.56 -5.34 4.50
CA THR A 55 -7.93 -4.88 4.22
C THR A 55 -8.64 -5.79 3.21
N ASP A 56 -8.09 -5.91 1.98
CA ASP A 56 -8.89 -6.36 0.83
C ASP A 56 -8.35 -7.62 0.15
N GLY A 57 -7.17 -8.10 0.51
CA GLY A 57 -6.64 -9.31 -0.12
C GLY A 57 -5.30 -9.81 0.36
N LEU A 58 -4.93 -10.95 -0.23
CA LEU A 58 -3.68 -11.68 -0.06
C LEU A 58 -3.15 -12.07 -1.44
N CYS A 59 -1.86 -12.40 -1.52
CA CYS A 59 -1.22 -12.93 -2.72
C CYS A 59 -0.80 -14.38 -2.46
N VAL A 60 -1.29 -15.31 -3.27
CA VAL A 60 -0.90 -16.72 -3.23
C VAL A 60 0.12 -16.98 -4.32
N MET A 61 1.27 -17.52 -3.93
CA MET A 61 2.37 -17.87 -4.82
C MET A 61 2.20 -19.29 -5.38
N PRO A 62 2.85 -19.65 -6.50
CA PRO A 62 2.68 -20.97 -7.14
C PRO A 62 3.04 -22.18 -6.26
N ASP A 63 3.84 -21.98 -5.22
CA ASP A 63 4.23 -22.98 -4.22
C ASP A 63 3.28 -23.05 -3.00
N GLY A 64 2.16 -22.32 -3.05
CA GLY A 64 1.20 -22.20 -1.96
C GLY A 64 1.55 -21.14 -0.92
N THR A 65 2.73 -20.51 -0.99
CA THR A 65 3.13 -19.45 -0.05
C THR A 65 2.17 -18.27 -0.13
N VAL A 66 1.72 -17.78 1.02
CA VAL A 66 0.83 -16.62 1.12
C VAL A 66 1.59 -15.40 1.60
N LEU A 67 1.53 -14.34 0.80
CA LEU A 67 2.05 -13.02 1.13
C LEU A 67 0.88 -12.06 1.36
N PRO A 68 1.00 -11.09 2.27
CA PRO A 68 -0.05 -10.08 2.47
C PRO A 68 -0.09 -9.04 1.33
N CYS A 69 0.99 -8.92 0.56
CA CYS A 69 1.08 -8.17 -0.68
C CYS A 69 2.22 -8.79 -1.51
N ARG A 70 2.10 -8.85 -2.84
CA ARG A 70 3.13 -9.43 -3.72
C ARG A 70 4.51 -8.77 -3.59
N ARG A 71 4.56 -7.52 -3.12
CA ARG A 71 5.81 -6.77 -2.88
C ARG A 71 6.35 -6.95 -1.46
N PHE A 72 5.56 -7.50 -0.54
CA PHE A 72 5.92 -7.67 0.86
C PHE A 72 6.68 -8.98 1.04
N PRO A 73 7.97 -8.95 1.44
CA PRO A 73 8.83 -10.12 1.42
C PRO A 73 8.64 -11.08 2.61
N LEU A 74 7.67 -10.82 3.50
CA LEU A 74 7.38 -11.68 4.65
C LEU A 74 6.15 -12.55 4.36
N PRO A 75 6.32 -13.87 4.28
CA PRO A 75 5.22 -14.82 4.27
C PRO A 75 4.40 -14.78 5.55
N ILE A 76 3.10 -15.05 5.41
CA ILE A 76 2.15 -15.14 6.53
C ILE A 76 1.49 -16.52 6.62
N GLY A 77 1.89 -17.47 5.77
CA GLY A 77 1.41 -18.86 5.80
C GLY A 77 1.64 -19.58 4.47
N ASN A 78 1.20 -20.84 4.38
CA ASN A 78 1.18 -21.62 3.14
C ASN A 78 -0.12 -22.43 3.02
N LEU A 79 -0.86 -22.31 1.91
CA LEU A 79 -2.16 -22.96 1.73
C LEU A 79 -2.09 -24.49 1.56
N LEU A 80 -0.91 -25.07 1.42
CA LEU A 80 -0.71 -26.52 1.44
C LEU A 80 -0.72 -27.09 2.87
N THR A 81 -0.50 -26.24 3.89
CA THR A 81 -0.43 -26.66 5.31
C THR A 81 -1.44 -25.95 6.20
N ASP A 82 -1.80 -24.71 5.89
CA ASP A 82 -2.59 -23.83 6.74
C ASP A 82 -3.94 -23.51 6.10
N SER A 83 -4.97 -23.31 6.92
CA SER A 83 -6.26 -22.84 6.43
C SER A 83 -6.20 -21.35 6.07
N LEU A 84 -6.85 -20.95 4.96
CA LEU A 84 -6.94 -19.55 4.57
C LEU A 84 -7.51 -18.65 5.69
N LYS A 85 -8.48 -19.17 6.45
CA LYS A 85 -9.08 -18.46 7.58
C LYS A 85 -8.04 -18.15 8.67
N ALA A 86 -7.24 -19.15 9.07
CA ALA A 86 -6.19 -18.96 10.07
C ALA A 86 -5.15 -17.93 9.59
N ILE A 87 -4.70 -18.03 8.33
CA ILE A 87 -3.77 -17.05 7.74
C ILE A 87 -4.35 -15.63 7.81
N TRP A 88 -5.63 -15.45 7.47
CA TRP A 88 -6.25 -14.13 7.44
C TRP A 88 -6.54 -13.56 8.83
N GLU A 89 -7.05 -14.38 9.76
CA GLU A 89 -7.52 -13.92 11.06
C GLU A 89 -6.43 -13.90 12.13
N GLU A 90 -5.47 -14.83 12.07
CA GLU A 90 -4.49 -15.08 13.15
C GLU A 90 -3.08 -14.59 12.81
N SER A 91 -2.84 -14.07 11.60
CA SER A 91 -1.54 -13.51 11.24
C SER A 91 -1.20 -12.27 12.08
N GLU A 92 -0.12 -12.37 12.86
CA GLU A 92 0.42 -11.26 13.66
C GLU A 92 0.76 -10.03 12.81
N VAL A 93 1.25 -10.23 11.59
CA VAL A 93 1.56 -9.14 10.65
C VAL A 93 0.29 -8.38 10.27
N LEU A 94 -0.77 -9.09 9.90
CA LEU A 94 -2.04 -8.47 9.52
C LEU A 94 -2.71 -7.79 10.72
N GLU A 95 -2.69 -8.44 11.88
CA GLU A 95 -3.24 -7.92 13.13
C GLU A 95 -2.59 -6.58 13.51
N LYS A 96 -1.26 -6.49 13.42
CA LYS A 96 -0.53 -5.25 13.68
C LYS A 96 -0.85 -4.14 12.69
N ILE A 97 -0.96 -4.45 11.39
CA ILE A 97 -1.19 -3.45 10.34
C ILE A 97 -2.63 -2.93 10.32
N ARG A 98 -3.62 -3.78 10.66
CA ARG A 98 -5.04 -3.39 10.74
C ARG A 98 -5.30 -2.33 11.82
N ARG A 99 -4.46 -2.28 12.84
CA ARG A 99 -4.53 -1.32 13.94
C ARG A 99 -3.69 -0.10 13.61
N LYS A 100 -4.35 0.99 13.19
CA LYS A 100 -3.67 2.21 12.76
C LYS A 100 -2.78 2.81 13.86
N ASP A 101 -3.22 2.72 15.10
CA ASP A 101 -2.48 3.15 16.30
C ASP A 101 -1.17 2.39 16.54
N ASN A 102 -0.99 1.20 15.93
CA ASN A 102 0.30 0.51 15.94
C ASN A 102 1.32 1.10 14.95
N LEU A 103 0.88 1.89 13.97
CA LEU A 103 1.78 2.50 12.99
C LEU A 103 2.59 3.62 13.67
N LYS A 104 3.89 3.64 13.41
CA LYS A 104 4.82 4.61 14.01
C LYS A 104 4.77 5.95 13.28
N GLY A 105 5.27 6.96 13.98
CA GLY A 105 5.39 8.31 13.46
C GLY A 105 4.03 8.91 13.09
N LYS A 106 3.99 9.71 12.02
CA LYS A 106 2.79 10.43 11.59
C LYS A 106 1.63 9.52 11.17
N CYS A 107 1.92 8.29 10.74
CA CYS A 107 0.88 7.37 10.25
C CYS A 107 -0.10 6.96 11.36
N GLY A 108 0.38 6.77 12.60
CA GLY A 108 -0.45 6.34 13.71
C GLY A 108 -1.47 7.36 14.20
N THR A 109 -1.20 8.65 13.95
CA THR A 109 -2.08 9.76 14.36
C THR A 109 -2.75 10.46 13.18
N CYS A 110 -2.45 10.07 11.94
CA CYS A 110 -3.01 10.64 10.74
C CYS A 110 -4.53 10.46 10.68
N ARG A 111 -5.28 11.45 10.18
CA ARG A 111 -6.76 11.41 10.13
C ARG A 111 -7.35 10.85 8.83
N ILE A 112 -6.52 10.54 7.83
CA ILE A 112 -6.98 9.93 6.59
C ILE A 112 -7.51 8.52 6.89
N GLU A 113 -8.82 8.34 6.82
CA GLU A 113 -9.48 7.06 7.07
C GLU A 113 -9.09 6.01 6.03
N GLY A 114 -8.98 4.74 6.46
CA GLY A 114 -8.60 3.62 5.60
C GLY A 114 -7.13 3.61 5.12
N CYS A 115 -6.41 4.73 5.18
CA CYS A 115 -5.01 4.79 4.78
C CYS A 115 -4.09 4.21 5.86
N THR A 116 -3.30 3.21 5.47
CA THR A 116 -2.17 2.70 6.25
C THR A 116 -0.83 3.05 5.61
N GLY A 117 -0.78 3.65 4.42
CA GLY A 117 0.45 3.88 3.64
C GLY A 117 1.11 2.58 3.15
N CYS A 118 2.19 2.67 2.37
CA CYS A 118 2.87 1.49 1.82
C CYS A 118 3.74 0.75 2.85
N ARG A 119 3.15 -0.24 3.52
CA ARG A 119 3.84 -1.10 4.50
C ARG A 119 5.02 -1.87 3.91
N SER A 120 4.91 -2.25 2.65
CA SER A 120 5.97 -2.93 1.91
C SER A 120 7.19 -2.07 1.66
N LEU A 121 6.98 -0.78 1.37
CA LEU A 121 8.07 0.16 1.16
C LEU A 121 8.71 0.55 2.50
N ALA A 122 7.90 0.77 3.53
CA ALA A 122 8.39 1.00 4.89
C ALA A 122 9.32 -0.14 5.33
N TYR A 123 8.90 -1.40 5.15
CA TYR A 123 9.74 -2.55 5.48
C TYR A 123 11.02 -2.62 4.64
N ALA A 124 10.92 -2.41 3.32
CA ALA A 124 12.07 -2.50 2.43
C ALA A 124 13.18 -1.46 2.75
N LEU A 125 12.80 -0.27 3.22
CA LEU A 125 13.77 0.79 3.51
C LEU A 125 14.23 0.86 4.95
N THR A 126 13.41 0.41 5.89
CA THR A 126 13.69 0.59 7.33
C THR A 126 13.87 -0.72 8.08
N GLY A 127 13.48 -1.86 7.49
CA GLY A 127 13.36 -3.14 8.19
C GLY A 127 12.14 -3.23 9.13
N ASP A 128 11.28 -2.20 9.15
CA ASP A 128 10.11 -2.13 10.02
C ASP A 128 8.85 -1.79 9.20
N TYR A 129 7.94 -2.76 9.08
CA TYR A 129 6.69 -2.57 8.33
C TYR A 129 5.69 -1.65 9.04
N LEU A 130 5.92 -1.33 10.32
CA LEU A 130 5.13 -0.35 11.08
C LEU A 130 5.73 1.06 11.02
N ALA A 131 6.91 1.26 10.41
CA ALA A 131 7.48 2.59 10.22
C ALA A 131 6.60 3.49 9.33
N GLU A 132 6.91 4.79 9.29
CA GLU A 132 6.23 5.71 8.39
C GLU A 132 6.34 5.27 6.93
N ASP A 133 5.33 5.60 6.13
CA ASP A 133 5.41 5.46 4.68
C ASP A 133 6.43 6.46 4.11
N PRO A 134 7.56 6.00 3.54
CA PRO A 134 8.61 6.87 3.03
C PRO A 134 8.18 7.77 1.86
N HIS A 135 7.07 7.45 1.17
CA HIS A 135 6.54 8.23 0.06
C HIS A 135 5.48 9.26 0.48
N CYS A 136 4.91 9.13 1.67
CA CYS A 136 3.77 9.93 2.07
C CYS A 136 4.16 11.41 2.19
N TRP A 137 3.62 12.27 1.33
CA TRP A 137 3.81 13.73 1.40
C TRP A 137 2.77 14.44 2.26
N HIS A 138 1.74 13.74 2.72
CA HIS A 138 0.71 14.31 3.59
C HIS A 138 1.33 14.72 4.94
N CYS A 139 0.99 15.93 5.40
CA CYS A 139 1.33 16.44 6.72
C CYS A 139 0.04 16.45 7.54
N PRO A 140 -0.05 15.63 8.62
CA PRO A 140 -1.28 15.48 9.42
C PRO A 140 -1.73 16.75 10.15
#